data_AF-A0A2D6WQJ2-F1
#
_entry.id   AF-A0A2D6WQJ2-F1
#
_cell.length_a   1.000
_cell.length_b   1.000
_cell.length_c   1.000
_cell.angle_alpha   90.00
_cell.angle_beta   90.00
_cell.angle_gamma   90.00
#
_symmetry.space_group_name_H-M   'P 1'
#
loop_
_entity.id
_entity.type
_entity.pdbx_description
1 polymer ?
#
loop_
_entity_poly.entity_id
_entity_poly.type
_entity_poly.pdbx_seq_one_letter_code
_entity_poly.pdbx_strand_id
1 'polypeptide(L)'
;GKWDEILAEPMYTDKDVFPATIATQHYARGVAYASKGMVPEAEAEQVLFKEALANPALAGRMMHNNFMYQDPADGPSILNVNAAILEAEIEYRRQFLAKEAGEAHDFTAAFDELRRGVDLSLNLAYNEPWGQMQPVRHILGALLFEQGHIEEAEEVYRADIDLWKDNMWGLLGLKLCLEARGDAPEELAAVTDLFNERSARADIVPAKTCFCAQDALAKSCCD
;
A
#
# COMPACT_ATOMS: atom_id res chain seq x y z
N GLY A 1 8.09 -1.52 -6.53
CA GLY A 1 8.98 -0.76 -7.39
C GLY A 1 10.06 -0.14 -6.54
N LYS A 2 11.21 0.22 -7.12
CA LYS A 2 12.35 0.86 -6.43
C LYS A 2 12.81 0.21 -5.12
N TRP A 3 12.52 -1.08 -4.93
CA TRP A 3 12.79 -1.79 -3.69
C TRP A 3 14.29 -1.81 -3.38
N ASP A 4 15.12 -2.04 -4.39
CA ASP A 4 16.57 -2.04 -4.24
C ASP A 4 17.11 -0.64 -3.92
N GLU A 5 16.56 0.42 -4.52
CA GLU A 5 16.94 1.79 -4.16
C GLU A 5 16.55 2.15 -2.71
N ILE A 6 15.37 1.74 -2.24
CA ILE A 6 14.96 1.93 -0.85
C ILE A 6 15.90 1.22 0.12
N LEU A 7 16.31 -0.01 -0.21
CA LEU A 7 17.22 -0.79 0.63
C LEU A 7 18.66 -0.27 0.59
N ALA A 8 19.07 0.38 -0.50
CA ALA A 8 20.37 1.00 -0.67
C ALA A 8 20.48 2.41 -0.07
N GLU A 9 19.34 3.08 0.17
CA GLU A 9 19.31 4.41 0.78
C GLU A 9 19.94 4.38 2.19
N PRO A 10 20.92 5.25 2.48
CA PRO A 10 21.54 5.30 3.79
C PRO A 10 20.55 5.71 4.88
N MET A 11 20.61 5.02 6.02
CA MET A 11 19.81 5.36 7.20
C MET A 11 20.32 6.65 7.85
N TYR A 12 19.40 7.52 8.27
CA TYR A 12 19.74 8.59 9.21
C TYR A 12 20.08 7.99 10.57
N THR A 13 21.07 8.56 11.25
CA THR A 13 21.57 8.03 12.54
C THR A 13 21.23 8.90 13.75
N ASP A 14 20.96 10.18 13.55
CA ASP A 14 20.59 11.10 14.63
C ASP A 14 19.10 10.96 14.94
N LYS A 15 18.82 10.20 16.00
CA LYS A 15 17.46 9.87 16.44
C LYS A 15 16.71 11.06 17.04
N ASP A 16 17.40 12.10 17.49
CA ASP A 16 16.77 13.29 18.08
C ASP A 16 16.39 14.31 17.00
N VAL A 17 17.21 14.39 15.95
CA VAL A 17 16.98 15.29 14.81
C VAL A 17 16.02 14.67 13.80
N PHE A 18 16.15 13.37 13.51
CA PHE A 18 15.39 12.68 12.44
C PHE A 18 14.48 11.53 12.93
N PRO A 19 13.76 11.66 14.06
CA PRO A 19 13.00 10.56 14.64
C PRO A 19 11.93 10.00 13.69
N ALA A 20 11.19 10.91 13.04
CA ALA A 20 10.12 10.55 12.12
C ALA A 20 10.67 9.96 10.81
N THR A 21 11.76 10.51 10.29
CA THR A 21 12.43 10.00 9.09
C THR A 21 12.95 8.58 9.32
N ILE A 22 13.58 8.30 10.46
CA ILE A 22 14.09 6.97 10.80
C ILE A 22 12.94 5.95 10.89
N ALA A 23 11.83 6.31 11.54
CA ALA A 23 10.63 5.46 11.55
C ALA A 23 10.11 5.21 10.12
N THR A 24 10.00 6.25 9.28
CA THR A 24 9.60 6.09 7.88
C THR A 24 10.58 5.22 7.07
N GLN A 25 11.90 5.30 7.33
CA GLN A 25 12.89 4.46 6.66
C GLN A 25 12.73 2.98 7.02
N HIS A 26 12.54 2.64 8.30
CA HIS A 26 12.25 1.26 8.71
C HIS A 26 10.95 0.74 8.08
N TYR A 27 9.90 1.57 8.05
CA TYR A 27 8.66 1.25 7.34
C TYR A 27 8.91 0.92 5.85
N ALA A 28 9.59 1.81 5.13
CA ALA A 28 9.82 1.66 3.70
C ALA A 28 10.67 0.42 3.40
N ARG A 29 11.71 0.17 4.20
CA ARG A 29 12.56 -1.02 4.09
C ARG A 29 11.80 -2.30 4.38
N GLY A 30 10.94 -2.31 5.40
CA GLY A 30 10.07 -3.44 5.72
C GLY A 30 9.13 -3.80 4.57
N VAL A 31 8.44 -2.80 3.99
CA VAL A 31 7.60 -3.01 2.79
C VAL A 31 8.43 -3.49 1.59
N ALA A 32 9.64 -2.95 1.40
CA ALA A 32 10.54 -3.38 0.33
C ALA A 32 10.97 -4.85 0.48
N TYR A 33 11.38 -5.27 1.68
CA TYR A 33 11.72 -6.67 1.95
C TYR A 33 10.51 -7.60 1.78
N ALA A 34 9.34 -7.23 2.30
CA ALA A 34 8.11 -8.00 2.10
C ALA A 34 7.75 -8.11 0.62
N SER A 35 7.86 -7.03 -0.16
CA SER A 35 7.62 -7.07 -1.61
C SER A 35 8.60 -7.98 -2.37
N LYS A 36 9.81 -8.16 -1.83
CA LYS A 36 10.85 -9.07 -2.38
C LYS A 36 10.74 -10.51 -1.87
N GLY A 37 9.77 -10.84 -1.02
CA GLY A 37 9.64 -12.18 -0.42
C GLY A 37 10.58 -12.45 0.76
N MET A 38 11.28 -11.44 1.24
CA MET A 38 12.24 -11.52 2.34
C MET A 38 11.52 -11.24 3.68
N VAL A 39 10.62 -12.15 4.05
CA VAL A 39 9.73 -11.97 5.23
C VAL A 39 10.53 -11.82 6.54
N PRO A 40 11.57 -12.62 6.85
CA PRO A 40 12.33 -12.45 8.08
C PRO A 40 13.00 -11.07 8.20
N GLU A 41 13.52 -10.53 7.09
CA GLU A 41 14.12 -9.20 7.04
C GLU A 41 13.07 -8.11 7.20
N ALA A 42 11.88 -8.29 6.62
CA ALA A 42 10.76 -7.37 6.81
C ALA A 42 10.29 -7.33 8.27
N GLU A 43 10.21 -8.49 8.93
CA GLU A 43 9.89 -8.59 10.36
C GLU A 43 10.95 -7.91 11.23
N ALA A 44 12.24 -8.04 10.88
CA ALA A 44 13.32 -7.34 11.56
C ALA A 44 13.17 -5.80 11.45
N GLU A 45 12.87 -5.29 10.25
CA GLU A 45 12.58 -3.86 10.06
C GLU A 45 11.30 -3.42 10.80
N GLN A 46 10.30 -4.31 10.94
CA GLN A 46 9.10 -4.02 11.71
C GLN A 46 9.39 -3.86 13.21
N VAL A 47 10.29 -4.67 13.78
CA VAL A 47 10.74 -4.50 15.16
C VAL A 47 11.42 -3.14 15.32
N LEU A 48 12.35 -2.79 14.42
CA LEU A 48 13.05 -1.50 14.45
C LEU A 48 12.11 -0.31 14.23
N PHE A 49 11.08 -0.47 13.40
CA PHE A 49 10.00 0.50 13.25
C PHE A 49 9.27 0.73 14.57
N LYS A 50 8.83 -0.34 15.25
CA LYS A 50 8.16 -0.27 16.56
C LYS A 50 9.05 0.37 17.62
N GLU A 51 10.35 0.07 17.63
CA GLU A 51 11.33 0.75 18.49
C GLU A 51 11.45 2.25 18.18
N ALA A 52 11.46 2.63 16.90
CA ALA A 52 11.53 4.03 16.49
C ALA A 52 10.29 4.83 16.93
N LEU A 53 9.11 4.21 16.99
CA LEU A 53 7.88 4.84 17.50
C LEU A 53 7.97 5.18 19.00
N ALA A 54 8.78 4.47 19.77
CA ALA A 54 8.99 4.74 21.19
C ALA A 54 9.93 5.93 21.47
N ASN A 55 10.48 6.57 20.43
CA ASN A 55 11.40 7.69 20.59
C ASN A 55 10.67 8.96 21.08
N PRO A 56 11.04 9.53 22.24
CA PRO A 56 10.38 10.72 22.78
C PRO A 56 10.52 11.96 21.88
N ALA A 57 11.53 12.03 21.00
CA ALA A 57 11.70 13.13 20.05
C ALA A 57 10.60 13.19 18.96
N LEU A 58 9.76 12.14 18.85
CA LEU A 58 8.55 12.15 18.01
C LEU A 58 7.42 13.01 18.58
N ALA A 59 7.41 13.26 19.89
CA ALA A 59 6.31 13.96 20.54
C ALA A 59 6.07 15.34 19.91
N GLY A 60 4.84 15.57 19.44
CA GLY A 60 4.43 16.81 18.81
C GLY A 60 5.00 17.07 17.41
N ARG A 61 5.74 16.12 16.81
CA ARG A 61 6.18 16.25 15.42
C ARG A 61 4.99 16.12 14.48
N MET A 62 4.94 17.00 13.48
CA MET A 62 3.87 17.03 12.50
C MET A 62 4.43 17.02 11.07
N MET A 63 3.70 16.38 10.17
CA MET A 63 3.81 16.58 8.73
C MET A 63 2.59 17.39 8.29
N HIS A 64 2.81 18.68 8.08
CA HIS A 64 1.76 19.67 7.85
C HIS A 64 0.69 19.61 8.97
N ASN A 65 -0.55 19.25 8.65
CA ASN A 65 -1.68 19.22 9.58
C ASN A 65 -1.80 17.92 10.40
N ASN A 66 -1.01 16.88 10.09
CA ASN A 66 -1.10 15.59 10.78
C ASN A 66 0.08 15.38 11.71
N PHE A 67 -0.15 14.77 12.87
CA PHE A 67 0.94 14.27 13.69
C PHE A 67 1.70 13.16 12.95
N MET A 68 3.02 13.13 13.12
CA MET A 68 3.82 12.01 12.66
C MET A 68 3.48 10.75 13.45
N TYR A 69 3.39 10.89 14.78
CA TYR A 69 2.96 9.80 15.66
C TYR A 69 2.20 10.36 16.86
N GLN A 70 1.16 9.63 17.27
CA GLN A 70 0.47 9.77 18.54
C GLN A 70 -0.12 8.41 18.94
N ASP A 71 -0.61 8.29 20.17
CA ASP A 71 -1.33 7.09 20.60
C ASP A 71 -2.57 6.90 19.72
N PRO A 72 -2.78 5.73 19.10
CA PRO A 72 -3.99 5.46 18.32
C PRO A 72 -5.30 5.73 19.07
N ALA A 73 -5.30 5.67 20.41
CA ALA A 73 -6.47 6.02 21.23
C ALA A 73 -6.82 7.52 21.18
N ASP A 74 -5.85 8.38 20.87
CA ASP A 74 -6.04 9.83 20.74
C ASP A 74 -6.39 10.26 19.30
N GLY A 75 -6.33 9.32 18.35
CA GLY A 75 -6.68 9.53 16.93
C GLY A 75 -5.59 9.06 15.97
N PRO A 76 -5.82 9.15 14.65
CA PRO A 76 -4.87 8.68 13.64
C PRO A 76 -3.66 9.61 13.46
N SER A 77 -2.53 9.02 13.12
CA SER A 77 -1.31 9.73 12.68
C SER A 77 -0.70 9.03 11.47
N ILE A 78 0.25 9.72 10.79
CA ILE A 78 0.92 9.18 9.60
C ILE A 78 1.58 7.82 9.90
N LEU A 79 2.28 7.70 11.03
CA LEU A 79 2.96 6.47 11.39
C LEU A 79 1.99 5.37 11.87
N ASN A 80 0.75 5.68 12.27
CA ASN A 80 -0.26 4.64 12.49
C ASN A 80 -0.72 4.00 11.17
N VAL A 81 -0.88 4.80 10.10
CA VAL A 81 -1.19 4.29 8.76
C VAL A 81 -0.05 3.41 8.26
N ASN A 82 1.20 3.85 8.41
CA ASN A 82 2.38 3.07 8.03
C ASN A 82 2.51 1.76 8.81
N ALA A 83 2.17 1.77 10.11
CA ALA A 83 2.16 0.55 10.92
C ALA A 83 1.19 -0.50 10.36
N ALA A 84 -0.02 -0.06 9.96
CA ALA A 84 -1.03 -0.93 9.39
C ALA A 84 -0.59 -1.51 8.04
N ILE A 85 -0.09 -0.66 7.15
CA ILE A 85 0.44 -1.11 5.86
C ILE A 85 1.58 -2.11 6.06
N LEU A 86 2.54 -1.83 6.95
CA LEU A 86 3.70 -2.70 7.17
C LEU A 86 3.30 -4.08 7.70
N GLU A 87 2.42 -4.13 8.70
CA GLU A 87 1.87 -5.39 9.22
C GLU A 87 1.17 -6.17 8.12
N ALA A 88 0.30 -5.50 7.35
CA ALA A 88 -0.42 -6.16 6.27
C ALA A 88 0.50 -6.69 5.15
N GLU A 89 1.50 -5.92 4.72
CA GLU A 89 2.43 -6.32 3.65
C GLU A 89 3.27 -7.54 4.06
N ILE A 90 3.69 -7.60 5.34
CA ILE A 90 4.42 -8.74 5.90
C ILE A 90 3.51 -9.97 5.96
N GLU A 91 2.32 -9.83 6.55
CA GLU A 91 1.35 -10.93 6.66
C GLU A 91 0.97 -11.43 5.27
N TYR A 92 0.61 -10.52 4.37
CA TYR A 92 0.26 -10.84 2.99
C TYR A 92 1.36 -11.65 2.31
N ARG A 93 2.62 -11.21 2.40
CA ARG A 93 3.72 -11.94 1.77
C ARG A 93 3.94 -13.31 2.41
N ARG A 94 3.81 -13.43 3.73
CA ARG A 94 3.92 -14.73 4.41
C ARG A 94 2.89 -15.72 3.86
N GLN A 95 1.64 -15.27 3.73
CA GLN A 95 0.54 -16.09 3.22
C GLN A 95 0.67 -16.38 1.73
N PHE A 96 1.18 -15.42 0.95
CA PHE A 96 1.50 -15.62 -0.45
C PHE A 96 2.54 -16.73 -0.64
N LEU A 97 3.63 -16.71 0.13
CA LEU A 97 4.67 -17.74 0.05
C LEU A 97 4.16 -19.12 0.52
N ALA A 98 3.34 -19.15 1.58
CA ALA A 98 2.67 -20.39 2.01
C ALA A 98 1.77 -20.95 0.90
N LYS A 99 0.98 -20.10 0.24
CA LYS A 99 0.15 -20.48 -0.92
C LYS A 99 0.98 -21.04 -2.06
N GLU A 100 2.10 -20.40 -2.42
CA GLU A 100 3.01 -20.88 -3.47
C GLU A 100 3.66 -22.23 -3.12
N ALA A 101 3.95 -22.47 -1.84
CA ALA A 101 4.46 -23.74 -1.35
C ALA A 101 3.38 -24.85 -1.27
N GLY A 102 2.11 -24.54 -1.53
CA GLY A 102 0.99 -25.47 -1.37
C GLY A 102 0.63 -25.73 0.09
N GLU A 103 1.03 -24.84 0.99
CA GLU A 103 0.73 -24.89 2.42
C GLU A 103 -0.63 -24.23 2.71
N ALA A 104 -1.15 -24.47 3.92
CA ALA A 104 -2.34 -23.79 4.40
C ALA A 104 -2.04 -22.28 4.51
N HIS A 105 -2.92 -21.46 3.95
CA HIS A 105 -2.76 -20.01 3.89
C HIS A 105 -4.10 -19.32 4.13
N ASP A 106 -4.04 -18.14 4.72
CA ASP A 106 -5.20 -17.29 5.00
C ASP A 106 -4.81 -15.81 4.96
N PHE A 107 -5.32 -15.07 3.96
CA PHE A 107 -5.05 -13.64 3.78
C PHE A 107 -5.92 -12.72 4.66
N THR A 108 -6.84 -13.26 5.46
CA THR A 108 -7.83 -12.48 6.22
C THR A 108 -7.16 -11.41 7.08
N ALA A 109 -6.14 -11.79 7.86
CA ALA A 109 -5.43 -10.86 8.74
C ALA A 109 -4.75 -9.72 7.97
N ALA A 110 -4.17 -10.01 6.80
CA ALA A 110 -3.55 -8.99 5.95
C ALA A 110 -4.58 -7.99 5.40
N PHE A 111 -5.72 -8.48 4.92
CA PHE A 111 -6.78 -7.62 4.38
C PHE A 111 -7.49 -6.82 5.47
N ASP A 112 -7.71 -7.39 6.64
CA ASP A 112 -8.29 -6.66 7.79
C ASP A 112 -7.39 -5.48 8.20
N GLU A 113 -6.07 -5.69 8.22
CA GLU A 113 -5.13 -4.63 8.56
C GLU A 113 -5.02 -3.55 7.45
N LEU A 114 -5.14 -3.92 6.17
CA LEU A 114 -5.25 -2.92 5.09
C LEU A 114 -6.55 -2.11 5.18
N ARG A 115 -7.69 -2.75 5.49
CA ARG A 115 -8.96 -2.06 5.72
C ARG A 115 -8.85 -1.10 6.90
N ARG A 116 -8.20 -1.51 8.00
CA ARG A 116 -7.83 -0.62 9.11
C ARG A 116 -6.95 0.53 8.64
N GLY A 117 -5.94 0.27 7.81
CA GLY A 117 -5.09 1.30 7.21
C GLY A 117 -5.87 2.32 6.37
N VAL A 118 -6.87 1.87 5.61
CA VAL A 118 -7.78 2.75 4.85
C VAL A 118 -8.58 3.63 5.81
N ASP A 119 -9.18 3.07 6.86
CA ASP A 119 -9.92 3.84 7.86
C ASP A 119 -9.03 4.90 8.55
N LEU A 120 -7.85 4.51 9.02
CA LEU A 120 -6.88 5.45 9.60
C LEU A 120 -6.52 6.57 8.61
N SER A 121 -6.27 6.22 7.35
CA SER A 121 -5.87 7.17 6.31
C SER A 121 -6.99 8.16 5.98
N LEU A 122 -8.25 7.72 5.96
CA LEU A 122 -9.40 8.59 5.67
C LEU A 122 -9.74 9.53 6.84
N ASN A 123 -9.40 9.14 8.06
CA ASN A 123 -9.62 9.94 9.27
C ASN A 123 -8.43 10.86 9.62
N LEU A 124 -7.36 10.86 8.82
CA LEU A 124 -6.31 11.88 8.93
C LEU A 124 -6.88 13.29 8.67
N ALA A 125 -6.29 14.30 9.28
CA ALA A 125 -6.62 15.69 8.99
C ALA A 125 -6.32 16.00 7.51
N TYR A 126 -7.20 16.78 6.88
CA TYR A 126 -7.03 17.21 5.49
C TYR A 126 -5.68 17.90 5.29
N ASN A 127 -4.99 17.58 4.18
CA ASN A 127 -3.70 18.15 3.84
C ASN A 127 -3.48 18.23 2.32
N GLU A 128 -2.78 19.27 1.85
CA GLU A 128 -2.42 19.45 0.44
C GLU A 128 -0.92 19.85 0.31
N PRO A 129 -0.05 18.97 -0.21
CA PRO A 129 -0.32 17.61 -0.68
C PRO A 129 -0.63 16.65 0.49
N TRP A 130 -1.34 15.54 0.22
CA TRP A 130 -1.63 14.56 1.24
C TRP A 130 -0.35 14.03 1.89
N GLY A 131 -0.30 14.01 3.23
CA GLY A 131 0.89 13.57 3.97
C GLY A 131 1.24 12.08 3.81
N GLN A 132 0.26 11.23 3.48
CA GLN A 132 0.53 9.81 3.21
C GLN A 132 0.98 9.62 1.76
N MET A 133 2.19 9.09 1.57
CA MET A 133 2.80 9.00 0.24
C MET A 133 2.12 7.99 -0.69
N GLN A 134 1.68 6.83 -0.16
CA GLN A 134 1.05 5.77 -0.93
C GLN A 134 -0.41 5.61 -0.48
N PRO A 135 -1.40 5.83 -1.36
CA PRO A 135 -2.80 5.62 -1.01
C PRO A 135 -3.06 4.17 -0.62
N VAL A 136 -3.60 3.96 0.59
CA VAL A 136 -3.81 2.60 1.13
C VAL A 136 -4.80 1.79 0.28
N ARG A 137 -5.79 2.46 -0.32
CA ARG A 137 -6.75 1.84 -1.24
C ARG A 137 -6.10 1.24 -2.48
N HIS A 138 -4.99 1.83 -2.97
CA HIS A 138 -4.27 1.26 -4.12
C HIS A 138 -3.57 -0.05 -3.73
N ILE A 139 -3.07 -0.15 -2.50
CA ILE A 139 -2.50 -1.39 -1.96
C ILE A 139 -3.59 -2.44 -1.82
N LEU A 140 -4.66 -2.11 -1.09
CA LEU A 140 -5.77 -3.02 -0.82
C LEU A 140 -6.39 -3.55 -2.13
N GLY A 141 -6.74 -2.65 -3.05
CA GLY A 141 -7.32 -3.03 -4.34
C GLY A 141 -6.40 -3.88 -5.19
N ALA A 142 -5.08 -3.61 -5.20
CA ALA A 142 -4.13 -4.40 -5.98
C ALA A 142 -3.99 -5.82 -5.45
N LEU A 143 -3.88 -5.97 -4.12
CA LEU A 143 -3.68 -7.26 -3.47
C LEU A 143 -4.96 -8.10 -3.45
N LEU A 144 -6.13 -7.48 -3.29
CA LEU A 144 -7.42 -8.16 -3.48
C LEU A 144 -7.56 -8.69 -4.91
N PHE A 145 -7.26 -7.86 -5.90
CA PHE A 145 -7.31 -8.25 -7.31
C PHE A 145 -6.34 -9.41 -7.61
N GLU A 146 -5.10 -9.35 -7.10
CA GLU A 146 -4.11 -10.42 -7.27
C GLU A 146 -4.61 -11.78 -6.73
N GLN A 147 -5.32 -11.78 -5.61
CA GLN A 147 -5.87 -13.01 -5.02
C GLN A 147 -7.23 -13.42 -5.61
N GLY A 148 -7.75 -12.68 -6.59
CA GLY A 148 -9.02 -12.98 -7.27
C GLY A 148 -10.27 -12.50 -6.53
N HIS A 149 -10.13 -11.64 -5.52
CA HIS A 149 -11.25 -10.97 -4.85
C HIS A 149 -11.73 -9.78 -5.69
N ILE A 150 -12.22 -10.06 -6.90
CA ILE A 150 -12.52 -9.04 -7.92
C ILE A 150 -13.63 -8.10 -7.47
N GLU A 151 -14.68 -8.64 -6.85
CA GLU A 151 -15.83 -7.84 -6.41
C GLU A 151 -15.43 -6.81 -5.35
N GLU A 152 -14.65 -7.23 -4.35
CA GLU A 152 -14.18 -6.30 -3.30
C GLU A 152 -13.15 -5.31 -3.84
N ALA A 153 -12.24 -5.76 -4.72
CA ALA A 153 -11.28 -4.85 -5.36
C ALA A 153 -12.01 -3.75 -6.16
N GLU A 154 -13.07 -4.11 -6.89
CA GLU A 154 -13.92 -3.15 -7.61
C GLU A 154 -14.56 -2.12 -6.67
N GLU A 155 -15.13 -2.56 -5.55
CA GLU A 155 -15.71 -1.67 -4.53
C GLU A 155 -14.68 -0.67 -4.01
N VAL A 156 -13.45 -1.13 -3.73
CA VAL A 156 -12.34 -0.29 -3.27
C VAL A 156 -11.99 0.79 -4.30
N TYR A 157 -11.89 0.44 -5.58
CA TYR A 157 -11.56 1.41 -6.63
C TYR A 157 -12.70 2.37 -6.95
N ARG A 158 -13.96 1.91 -6.88
CA ARG A 158 -15.12 2.80 -7.02
C ARG A 158 -15.15 3.83 -5.89
N ALA A 159 -14.88 3.42 -4.66
CA ALA A 159 -14.76 4.34 -3.51
C ALA A 159 -13.55 5.29 -3.62
N ASP A 160 -12.46 4.87 -4.27
CA ASP A 160 -11.29 5.71 -4.57
C ASP A 160 -11.67 6.83 -5.55
N ILE A 161 -12.28 6.49 -6.68
CA ILE A 161 -12.64 7.45 -7.75
C ILE A 161 -13.77 8.39 -7.33
N ASP A 162 -14.70 7.95 -6.46
CA ASP A 162 -15.75 8.83 -5.93
C ASP A 162 -15.16 10.00 -5.13
N LEU A 163 -14.12 9.70 -4.33
CA LEU A 163 -13.43 10.70 -3.50
C LEU A 163 -12.40 11.51 -4.31
N TRP A 164 -11.62 10.85 -5.17
CA TRP A 164 -10.59 11.47 -6.02
C TRP A 164 -10.93 11.25 -7.49
N LYS A 165 -11.88 12.07 -7.96
CA LYS A 165 -12.27 12.08 -9.37
C LYS A 165 -11.05 12.25 -10.25
N ASP A 166 -11.05 11.55 -11.39
CA ASP A 166 -9.97 11.58 -12.38
C ASP A 166 -8.61 11.02 -11.91
N ASN A 167 -8.54 10.35 -10.75
CA ASN A 167 -7.32 9.65 -10.33
C ASN A 167 -7.00 8.49 -11.28
N MET A 168 -5.91 8.62 -12.07
CA MET A 168 -5.50 7.59 -13.04
C MET A 168 -5.26 6.21 -12.41
N TRP A 169 -4.82 6.17 -11.15
CA TRP A 169 -4.54 4.90 -10.46
C TRP A 169 -5.84 4.18 -10.07
N GLY A 170 -6.82 4.90 -9.52
CA GLY A 170 -8.15 4.35 -9.26
C GLY A 170 -8.82 3.87 -10.55
N LEU A 171 -8.71 4.66 -11.64
CA LEU A 171 -9.25 4.31 -12.96
C LEU A 171 -8.60 3.05 -13.55
N LEU A 172 -7.28 2.89 -13.40
CA LEU A 172 -6.58 1.67 -13.78
C LEU A 172 -7.13 0.46 -13.01
N GLY A 173 -7.27 0.58 -11.69
CA GLY A 173 -7.79 -0.49 -10.84
C GLY A 173 -9.22 -0.91 -11.24
N LEU A 174 -10.11 0.05 -11.44
CA LEU A 174 -11.48 -0.21 -11.90
C LEU A 174 -11.49 -0.86 -13.29
N LYS A 175 -10.69 -0.35 -14.22
CA LYS A 175 -10.52 -0.94 -15.55
C LYS A 175 -10.15 -2.43 -15.45
N LEU A 176 -9.13 -2.77 -14.65
CA LEU A 176 -8.68 -4.15 -14.48
C LEU A 176 -9.79 -5.05 -13.92
N CYS A 177 -10.58 -4.57 -12.96
CA CYS A 177 -11.71 -5.32 -12.39
C CYS A 177 -12.80 -5.57 -13.45
N LEU A 178 -13.15 -4.55 -14.24
CA LEU A 178 -14.14 -4.67 -15.32
C LEU A 178 -13.66 -5.62 -16.43
N GLU A 179 -12.37 -5.61 -16.76
CA GLU A 179 -11.75 -6.58 -17.70
C GLU A 179 -11.84 -8.01 -17.17
N ALA A 180 -11.56 -8.23 -15.89
CA ALA A 180 -11.65 -9.54 -15.26
C ALA A 180 -13.09 -10.08 -15.21
N ARG A 181 -14.07 -9.20 -14.95
CA ARG A 181 -15.49 -9.56 -14.89
C ARG A 181 -16.09 -9.87 -16.28
N GLY A 182 -15.69 -9.12 -17.30
CA GLY A 182 -16.01 -9.40 -18.70
C GLY A 182 -17.50 -9.26 -19.10
N ASP A 183 -18.33 -8.68 -18.24
CA ASP A 183 -19.79 -8.61 -18.41
C ASP A 183 -20.36 -7.18 -18.58
N ALA A 184 -19.49 -6.14 -18.53
CA ALA A 184 -19.89 -4.73 -18.62
C ALA A 184 -19.06 -3.96 -19.69
N PRO A 185 -19.20 -4.32 -20.98
CA PRO A 185 -18.35 -3.78 -22.05
C PRO A 185 -18.48 -2.27 -22.26
N GLU A 186 -19.67 -1.69 -22.06
CA GLU A 186 -19.89 -0.25 -22.21
C GLU A 186 -19.19 0.56 -21.10
N GLU A 187 -19.30 0.09 -19.85
CA GLU A 187 -18.63 0.71 -18.71
C GLU A 187 -17.11 0.57 -18.83
N LEU A 188 -16.63 -0.61 -19.22
CA LEU A 188 -15.21 -0.85 -19.47
C LEU A 188 -14.66 0.12 -20.52
N ALA A 189 -15.37 0.33 -21.63
CA ALA A 189 -14.95 1.27 -22.66
C ALA A 189 -14.85 2.70 -22.11
N ALA A 190 -15.86 3.16 -21.36
CA ALA A 190 -15.88 4.49 -20.76
C ALA A 190 -14.75 4.70 -19.74
N VAL A 191 -14.51 3.73 -18.85
CA VAL A 191 -13.42 3.78 -17.86
C VAL A 191 -12.06 3.72 -18.55
N THR A 192 -11.92 2.94 -19.62
CA THR A 192 -10.69 2.85 -20.41
C THR A 192 -10.36 4.17 -21.11
N ASP A 193 -11.35 4.81 -21.73
CA ASP A 193 -11.16 6.12 -22.37
C ASP A 193 -10.72 7.17 -21.34
N LEU A 194 -11.37 7.19 -20.18
CA LEU A 194 -11.02 8.10 -19.10
C LEU A 194 -9.62 7.82 -18.55
N PHE A 195 -9.27 6.56 -18.32
CA PHE A 195 -7.91 6.18 -17.92
C PHE A 195 -6.85 6.65 -18.94
N ASN A 196 -7.08 6.43 -20.23
CA ASN A 196 -6.17 6.86 -21.29
C ASN A 196 -6.01 8.39 -21.31
N GLU A 197 -7.11 9.14 -21.13
CA GLU A 197 -7.08 10.59 -21.07
C GLU A 197 -6.29 11.10 -19.85
N ARG A 198 -6.53 10.52 -18.66
CA ARG A 198 -5.88 10.94 -17.41
C ARG A 198 -4.43 10.49 -17.30
N SER A 199 -4.05 9.40 -17.95
CA SER A 199 -2.67 8.89 -17.97
C SER A 199 -1.83 9.44 -19.13
N ALA A 200 -2.38 10.23 -20.04
CA ALA A 200 -1.72 10.69 -21.27
C ALA A 200 -0.39 11.45 -21.05
N ARG A 201 -0.17 12.00 -19.85
CA ARG A 201 1.05 12.75 -19.48
C ARG A 201 1.92 12.02 -18.46
N ALA A 202 1.60 10.77 -18.11
CA ALA A 202 2.38 9.99 -17.17
C ALA A 202 3.71 9.59 -17.81
N ASP A 203 4.83 9.79 -17.11
CA ASP A 203 6.15 9.33 -17.57
C ASP A 203 6.21 7.79 -17.67
N ILE A 204 5.47 7.11 -16.79
CA ILE A 204 5.33 5.66 -16.76
C ILE A 204 3.85 5.35 -16.59
N VAL A 205 3.29 4.55 -17.49
CA VAL A 205 1.93 4.01 -17.35
C VAL A 205 2.03 2.70 -16.57
N PRO A 206 1.50 2.63 -15.34
CA PRO A 206 1.59 1.44 -14.50
C PRO A 206 0.65 0.35 -15.02
N ALA A 207 1.05 -0.92 -14.85
CA ALA A 207 0.20 -2.08 -15.17
C ALA A 207 -0.70 -2.52 -14.00
N LYS A 208 -0.40 -2.04 -12.80
CA LYS A 208 -1.08 -2.34 -11.55
C LYS A 208 -1.02 -1.13 -10.64
N THR A 209 -1.96 -1.01 -9.71
CA THR A 209 -2.07 0.18 -8.85
C THR A 209 -1.08 0.20 -7.69
N CYS A 210 -0.52 -0.96 -7.34
CA CYS A 210 0.56 -1.08 -6.36
C CYS A 210 1.59 -2.10 -6.83
N PHE A 211 2.87 -1.77 -6.75
CA PHE A 211 3.95 -2.69 -7.12
C PHE A 211 4.28 -3.76 -6.05
N CYS A 212 3.57 -3.76 -4.92
CA CYS A 212 3.62 -4.86 -3.95
C CYS A 212 2.88 -6.09 -4.48
N ALA A 213 1.86 -5.87 -5.34
CA ALA A 213 1.29 -6.92 -6.15
C ALA A 213 2.35 -7.43 -7.15
N GLN A 214 2.58 -8.72 -7.15
CA GLN A 214 3.29 -9.44 -8.19
C GLN A 214 2.39 -9.59 -9.42
N ASP A 215 2.97 -9.95 -10.56
CA ASP A 215 2.12 -10.30 -11.69
C ASP A 215 1.42 -11.60 -11.29
N ALA A 216 0.08 -11.65 -11.41
CA ALA A 216 -0.65 -12.89 -11.20
C ALA A 216 -0.02 -13.93 -12.13
N LEU A 217 0.74 -14.86 -11.56
CA LEU A 217 1.47 -15.87 -12.30
C LEU A 217 0.44 -16.78 -12.98
N ALA A 218 0.03 -16.42 -14.18
CA ALA A 218 -0.08 -17.42 -15.22
C ALA A 218 1.35 -17.84 -15.54
N LYS A 219 1.90 -18.78 -14.75
CA LYS A 219 2.94 -19.66 -15.29
C LYS A 219 2.26 -20.45 -16.41
N SER A 220 2.25 -19.86 -17.60
CA SER A 220 2.11 -20.63 -18.83
C SER A 220 3.16 -21.75 -18.73
N CYS A 221 2.73 -23.00 -18.85
CA CYS A 221 3.57 -24.19 -18.71
C CYS A 221 4.65 -24.34 -19.80
N CYS A 222 5.15 -23.24 -20.37
CA CYS A 222 6.16 -23.19 -21.41
C CYS A 222 7.05 -21.96 -21.17
N ASP A 223 7.95 -22.04 -20.20
CA ASP A 223 9.25 -21.35 -20.17
C ASP A 223 10.30 -22.34 -19.65
#